data_AF-A0A915K1J9-F1
#
_entry.id   AF-A0A915K1J9-F1
#
_cell.length_a   1.000
_cell.length_b   1.000
_cell.length_c   1.000
_cell.angle_alpha   90.00
_cell.angle_beta   90.00
_cell.angle_gamma   90.00
#
_symmetry.space_group_name_H-M   'P 1'
#
loop_
_entity.id
_entity.type
_entity.pdbx_description
1 polymer ?
#
loop_
_entity_poly.entity_id
_entity_poly.type
_entity_poly.pdbx_seq_one_letter_code
_entity_poly.pdbx_strand_id
1 'polypeptide(L)'
;MRTKVGCRIFPPPSTTQTDEKCIELKSIEIECDASKERIELSTGRKLSVELRFHRQFDLKVDRLDLTLEKQDDDDEALKIPIIVNGVKSLKMSSGDDGENENFPTGDAGKLRAELLKLDADLMRLAISFNRKDEVGVYRLRIATSHKNDAGGQVDYFVDNITILQE
;
A
#
# COMPACT_ATOMS: atom_id res chain seq x y z
N MET A 1 4.85 1.19 -28.35
CA MET A 1 5.75 1.20 -27.18
C MET A 1 4.98 1.83 -26.04
N ARG A 2 4.64 1.08 -24.97
CA ARG A 2 3.87 1.62 -23.82
C ARG A 2 4.87 2.26 -22.86
N THR A 3 4.90 3.58 -22.84
CA THR A 3 5.74 4.36 -21.92
C THR A 3 5.20 4.17 -20.51
N LYS A 4 5.91 3.38 -19.69
CA LYS A 4 5.65 3.29 -18.24
C LYS A 4 6.09 4.62 -17.63
N VAL A 5 5.15 5.51 -17.36
CA VAL A 5 5.44 6.68 -16.53
C VAL A 5 4.73 6.43 -15.22
N GLY A 6 5.52 6.23 -14.16
CA GLY A 6 4.97 6.15 -12.82
C GLY A 6 4.40 7.51 -12.45
N CYS A 7 3.17 7.53 -11.93
CA CYS A 7 2.67 8.67 -11.17
C CYS A 7 3.59 8.77 -9.95
N ARG A 8 4.59 9.65 -10.02
CA ARG A 8 5.54 9.91 -8.95
C ARG A 8 4.96 10.96 -8.03
N ILE A 9 4.59 10.57 -6.82
CA ILE A 9 4.13 11.49 -5.78
C ILE A 9 5.33 11.76 -4.88
N PHE A 10 5.95 12.93 -5.06
CA PHE A 10 7.09 13.42 -4.29
C PHE A 10 6.82 14.87 -3.84
N PRO A 11 6.97 15.23 -2.56
CA PRO A 11 6.86 14.39 -1.35
C PRO A 11 5.38 14.02 -1.10
N PRO A 12 5.07 13.13 -0.14
CA PRO A 12 3.68 12.92 0.24
C PRO A 12 3.03 14.25 0.70
N PRO A 13 1.80 14.54 0.28
CA PRO A 13 1.10 15.72 0.74
C PRO A 13 0.83 15.59 2.24
N SER A 14 1.42 16.50 3.02
CA SER A 14 1.13 16.77 4.43
C SER A 14 1.42 15.63 5.41
N THR A 15 2.67 15.49 5.85
CA THR A 15 2.99 14.77 7.09
C THR A 15 2.34 15.52 8.27
N THR A 16 1.18 15.06 8.73
CA THR A 16 0.45 15.72 9.84
C THR A 16 1.04 15.40 11.22
N GLN A 17 1.90 14.38 11.31
CA GLN A 17 2.65 14.02 12.52
C GLN A 17 3.91 13.25 12.12
N THR A 18 5.08 13.81 12.42
CA THR A 18 6.36 13.09 12.40
C THR A 18 6.60 12.51 13.79
N ASP A 19 6.50 11.19 13.94
CA ASP A 19 6.94 10.49 15.14
C ASP A 19 8.28 9.82 14.84
N GLU A 20 9.33 10.18 15.59
CA GLU A 20 10.73 9.79 15.31
C GLU A 20 10.96 8.26 15.31
N LYS A 21 10.01 7.46 15.78
CA LYS A 21 10.11 5.99 15.79
C LYS A 21 9.42 5.32 14.62
N CYS A 22 8.49 6.01 13.96
CA CYS A 22 7.74 5.43 12.84
C CYS A 22 8.62 5.32 11.60
N ILE A 23 8.41 4.28 10.79
CA ILE A 23 9.10 4.18 9.50
C ILE A 23 8.49 5.19 8.51
N GLU A 24 9.31 6.07 7.96
CA GLU A 24 8.85 7.10 7.03
C GLU A 24 9.01 6.67 5.56
N LEU A 25 8.07 7.09 4.72
CA LEU A 25 8.14 6.91 3.27
C LEU A 25 8.92 8.06 2.63
N LYS A 26 9.98 7.69 1.93
CA LYS A 26 10.74 8.57 1.04
C LYS A 26 9.95 8.88 -0.23
N SER A 27 9.22 7.90 -0.76
CA SER A 27 8.42 8.07 -1.97
C SER A 27 7.37 6.99 -2.15
N ILE A 28 6.30 7.36 -2.86
CA ILE A 28 5.27 6.44 -3.33
C ILE A 28 5.26 6.55 -4.86
N GLU A 29 5.47 5.43 -5.54
CA GLU A 29 5.41 5.33 -7.00
C GLU A 29 4.29 4.38 -7.40
N ILE A 30 3.40 4.84 -8.28
CA ILE A 30 2.26 4.04 -8.76
C ILE A 30 2.37 3.86 -10.27
N GLU A 31 2.24 2.63 -10.76
CA GLU A 31 2.18 2.36 -12.20
C GLU A 31 0.79 2.75 -12.73
N CYS A 32 0.74 3.84 -13.50
CA CYS A 32 -0.48 4.42 -14.07
C CYS A 32 -0.26 4.74 -15.57
N ASP A 33 -1.33 5.05 -16.30
CA ASP A 33 -1.20 5.55 -17.67
C ASP A 33 -0.79 7.04 -17.65
N ALA A 34 0.39 7.33 -18.18
CA ALA A 34 1.00 8.66 -18.23
C ALA A 34 0.14 9.74 -18.89
N SER A 35 -0.77 9.34 -19.78
CA SER A 35 -1.61 10.26 -20.54
C SER A 35 -2.82 10.77 -19.76
N LYS A 36 -3.02 10.26 -18.55
CA LYS A 36 -4.17 10.57 -17.70
C LYS A 36 -3.72 11.29 -16.44
N GLU A 37 -4.44 12.34 -16.08
CA GLU A 37 -4.22 13.09 -14.83
C GLU A 37 -4.72 12.35 -13.58
N ARG A 38 -5.26 11.13 -13.76
CA ARG A 38 -5.84 10.28 -12.71
C ARG A 38 -5.45 8.81 -12.91
N ILE A 39 -5.44 8.07 -11.81
CA ILE A 39 -5.12 6.64 -11.82
C ILE A 39 -6.41 5.88 -12.15
N GLU A 40 -6.59 5.52 -13.42
CA GLU A 40 -7.76 4.74 -13.85
C GLU A 40 -7.47 3.24 -13.78
N LEU A 41 -8.32 2.53 -13.04
CA LEU A 41 -8.24 1.09 -12.86
C LEU A 41 -9.53 0.42 -13.32
N SER A 42 -9.41 -0.42 -14.33
CA SER A 42 -10.48 -1.35 -14.69
C SER A 42 -10.58 -2.44 -13.63
N THR A 43 -11.79 -2.74 -13.18
CA THR A 43 -12.01 -3.85 -12.24
C THR A 43 -11.36 -5.16 -12.73
N GLY A 44 -10.78 -5.95 -11.80
CA GLY A 44 -10.03 -7.16 -12.15
C GLY A 44 -8.59 -6.92 -12.61
N ARG A 45 -8.15 -5.66 -12.75
CA ARG A 45 -6.72 -5.33 -12.88
C ARG A 45 -6.07 -5.09 -11.52
N LYS A 46 -4.75 -5.26 -11.48
CA LYS A 46 -3.93 -4.97 -10.31
C LYS A 46 -3.25 -3.62 -10.46
N LEU A 47 -3.28 -2.82 -9.40
CA LEU A 47 -2.49 -1.60 -9.25
C LEU A 47 -1.13 -1.97 -8.66
N SER A 48 -0.04 -1.63 -9.35
CA SER A 48 1.30 -1.79 -8.78
C SER A 48 1.69 -0.53 -8.01
N VAL A 49 2.02 -0.72 -6.74
CA VAL A 49 2.48 0.33 -5.83
C VAL A 49 3.90 -0.01 -5.37
N GLU A 50 4.80 0.94 -5.45
CA GLU A 50 6.18 0.84 -4.98
C GLU A 50 6.39 1.89 -3.87
N LEU A 51 6.72 1.41 -2.68
CA LEU A 51 6.96 2.20 -1.49
C LEU A 51 8.46 2.20 -1.20
N ARG A 52 9.06 3.39 -1.09
CA ARG A 52 10.44 3.54 -0.65
C ARG A 52 10.47 4.15 0.73
N PHE A 53 11.23 3.55 1.62
CA PHE A 53 11.34 3.97 3.01
C PHE A 53 12.66 4.71 3.27
N HIS A 54 12.68 5.55 4.30
CA HIS A 54 13.92 6.22 4.75
C HIS A 54 14.93 5.27 5.41
N ARG A 55 14.47 4.11 5.90
CA ARG A 55 15.30 3.06 6.49
C ARG A 55 14.78 1.68 6.10
N GLN A 56 15.52 0.64 6.49
CA GLN A 56 15.09 -0.72 6.22
C GLN A 56 13.74 -1.02 6.89
N PHE A 57 12.80 -1.60 6.12
CA PHE A 57 11.51 -2.05 6.66
C PHE A 57 11.71 -3.35 7.45
N ASP A 58 11.42 -3.33 8.74
CA ASP A 58 11.53 -4.48 9.63
C ASP A 58 10.13 -4.97 10.03
N LEU A 59 9.72 -6.11 9.46
CA LEU A 59 8.42 -6.73 9.71
C LEU A 59 8.14 -7.06 11.19
N LYS A 60 9.16 -7.11 12.06
CA LYS A 60 8.96 -7.39 13.50
C LYS A 60 8.47 -6.16 14.26
N VAL A 61 8.86 -4.96 13.82
CA VAL A 61 8.62 -3.70 14.56
C VAL A 61 7.84 -2.67 13.75
N ASP A 62 7.93 -2.71 12.43
CA ASP A 62 7.23 -1.81 11.53
C ASP A 62 5.90 -2.40 11.09
N ARG A 63 4.89 -1.53 11.00
CA ARG A 63 3.55 -1.87 10.51
C ARG A 63 3.20 -0.98 9.33
N LEU A 64 2.49 -1.58 8.38
CA LEU A 64 1.98 -0.92 7.19
C LEU A 64 0.51 -1.29 7.03
N ASP A 65 -0.36 -0.30 7.09
CA ASP A 65 -1.80 -0.43 6.86
C ASP A 65 -2.19 0.28 5.57
N LEU A 66 -3.09 -0.33 4.81
CA LEU A 66 -3.60 0.20 3.55
C LEU A 66 -5.13 0.29 3.66
N THR A 67 -5.67 1.47 3.35
CA THR A 67 -7.10 1.73 3.36
C THR A 67 -7.48 2.45 2.09
N LEU A 68 -8.56 2.00 1.45
CA LEU A 68 -9.17 2.69 0.32
C LEU A 68 -10.39 3.46 0.82
N GLU A 69 -10.38 4.77 0.64
CA GLU A 69 -11.44 5.68 1.10
C GLU A 69 -12.13 6.24 -0.13
N LYS A 70 -13.46 6.23 -0.17
CA LYS A 70 -14.21 6.84 -1.29
C LYS A 70 -14.18 8.37 -1.12
N GLN A 71 -13.84 9.12 -2.16
CA GLN A 71 -13.71 10.58 -2.03
C GLN A 71 -15.05 11.32 -1.98
N ASP A 72 -16.13 10.71 -2.47
CA ASP A 72 -17.48 11.26 -2.45
C ASP A 72 -18.31 10.79 -1.23
N ASP A 73 -17.77 9.92 -0.38
CA ASP A 73 -18.47 9.32 0.77
C ASP A 73 -17.48 9.13 1.94
N ASP A 74 -17.52 10.05 2.91
CA ASP A 74 -16.59 10.09 4.05
C ASP A 74 -16.79 8.93 5.06
N ASP A 75 -17.85 8.12 4.92
CA ASP A 75 -18.19 7.03 5.84
C ASP A 75 -17.69 5.65 5.37
N GLU A 76 -17.23 5.52 4.12
CA GLU A 76 -16.80 4.22 3.56
C GLU A 76 -15.27 4.12 3.38
N ALA A 77 -14.62 3.54 4.41
CA ALA A 77 -13.20 3.19 4.40
C ALA A 77 -13.01 1.66 4.32
N LEU A 78 -12.49 1.18 3.20
CA LEU A 78 -12.24 -0.23 2.93
C LEU A 78 -10.80 -0.60 3.30
N LYS A 79 -10.62 -1.41 4.34
CA LYS A 79 -9.30 -1.95 4.70
C LYS A 79 -8.80 -2.93 3.63
N ILE A 80 -7.57 -2.73 3.16
CA ILE A 80 -6.91 -3.59 2.18
C ILE A 80 -5.96 -4.54 2.93
N PRO A 81 -6.32 -5.82 3.14
CA PRO A 81 -5.41 -6.78 3.76
C PRO A 81 -4.18 -7.00 2.88
N ILE A 82 -3.00 -6.95 3.50
CA ILE A 82 -1.73 -7.31 2.86
C ILE A 82 -1.52 -8.82 2.99
N ILE A 83 -1.22 -9.49 1.88
CA ILE A 83 -0.97 -10.93 1.80
C ILE A 83 0.49 -11.15 1.42
N VAL A 84 1.23 -11.85 2.27
CA VAL A 84 2.65 -12.18 2.05
C VAL A 84 2.74 -13.61 1.51
N ASN A 85 2.68 -13.76 0.17
CA ASN A 85 2.83 -15.05 -0.48
C ASN A 85 4.28 -15.26 -0.96
N GLY A 86 5.01 -16.16 -0.30
CA GLY A 86 6.22 -16.77 -0.86
C GLY A 86 7.30 -15.80 -1.36
N VAL A 87 7.52 -14.68 -0.68
CA VAL A 87 8.56 -13.71 -1.03
C VAL A 87 9.94 -14.37 -0.87
N LYS A 88 10.49 -14.89 -1.96
CA LYS A 88 11.77 -15.63 -2.01
C LYS A 88 12.99 -14.82 -1.51
N SER A 89 12.84 -13.51 -1.33
CA SER A 89 13.91 -12.59 -0.92
C SER A 89 13.81 -12.11 0.53
N LEU A 90 12.88 -12.65 1.33
CA LEU A 90 12.92 -12.46 2.78
C LEU A 90 14.15 -13.21 3.35
N LYS A 91 15.34 -12.61 3.24
CA LYS A 91 16.44 -12.93 4.15
C LYS A 91 16.03 -12.40 5.52
N MET A 92 15.14 -13.14 6.17
CA MET A 92 14.88 -13.02 7.59
C MET A 92 16.21 -13.36 8.25
N SER A 93 16.83 -12.38 8.90
CA SER A 93 17.89 -12.65 9.87
C SER A 93 17.31 -13.64 10.87
N SER A 94 17.73 -14.90 10.76
CA SER A 94 17.24 -16.01 11.56
C SER A 94 17.49 -15.68 13.04
N GLY A 95 16.40 -15.60 13.79
CA GLY A 95 16.39 -15.35 15.22
C GLY A 95 15.04 -15.80 15.76
N ASP A 96 15.01 -17.10 16.07
CA ASP A 96 14.23 -17.87 17.06
C ASP A 96 12.78 -17.50 17.39
N ASP A 97 11.93 -18.53 17.28
CA ASP A 97 10.63 -18.81 17.92
C ASP A 97 9.83 -17.64 18.52
N GLY A 98 8.73 -17.30 17.84
CA GLY A 98 7.69 -16.42 18.38
C GLY A 98 6.62 -16.12 17.33
N GLU A 99 5.55 -16.91 17.35
CA GLU A 99 4.23 -16.68 16.75
C GLU A 99 4.19 -15.84 15.47
N ASN A 100 4.10 -16.54 14.34
CA ASN A 100 3.81 -15.97 13.03
C ASN A 100 2.41 -15.29 13.10
N GLU A 101 2.35 -14.00 13.42
CA GLU A 101 1.09 -13.22 13.39
C GLU A 101 0.52 -13.35 11.98
N ASN A 102 -0.56 -14.12 11.86
CA ASN A 102 -1.13 -14.56 10.60
C ASN A 102 -1.50 -13.35 9.71
N PHE A 103 -0.76 -13.16 8.61
CA PHE A 103 -1.33 -12.48 7.45
C PHE A 103 -2.56 -13.28 7.01
N PRO A 104 -3.76 -12.67 6.91
CA PRO A 104 -4.96 -13.41 6.56
C PRO A 104 -4.77 -14.07 5.18
N THR A 105 -4.99 -15.38 5.11
CA THR A 105 -5.08 -16.10 3.84
C THR A 105 -6.32 -15.62 3.11
N GLY A 106 -6.15 -14.62 2.24
CA GLY A 106 -7.26 -13.91 1.62
C GLY A 106 -8.07 -14.78 0.67
N ASP A 107 -9.39 -14.69 0.79
CA ASP A 107 -10.37 -15.20 -0.16
C ASP A 107 -10.13 -14.57 -1.56
N ALA A 108 -10.27 -15.35 -2.63
CA ALA A 108 -9.90 -14.94 -4.00
C ALA A 108 -10.78 -13.83 -4.58
N GLY A 109 -11.86 -13.45 -3.90
CA GLY A 109 -12.83 -12.45 -4.37
C GLY A 109 -12.93 -11.18 -3.52
N LYS A 110 -11.88 -10.75 -2.79
CA LYS A 110 -11.91 -9.52 -1.98
C LYS A 110 -10.77 -8.57 -2.33
N LEU A 111 -10.99 -7.26 -2.17
CA LEU A 111 -9.97 -6.21 -2.19
C LEU A 111 -8.78 -6.64 -1.32
N ARG A 112 -7.56 -6.65 -1.88
CA ARG A 112 -6.36 -7.15 -1.20
C ARG A 112 -5.08 -6.62 -1.84
N ALA A 113 -4.01 -6.51 -1.06
CA ALA A 113 -2.68 -6.18 -1.53
C ALA A 113 -1.78 -7.41 -1.43
N GLU A 114 -1.06 -7.75 -2.49
CA GLU A 114 -0.07 -8.83 -2.48
C GLU A 114 1.33 -8.24 -2.40
N LEU A 115 2.13 -8.68 -1.41
CA LEU A 115 3.54 -8.32 -1.32
C LEU A 115 4.32 -9.05 -2.41
N LEU A 116 4.77 -8.31 -3.42
CA LEU A 116 5.54 -8.84 -4.55
C LEU A 116 7.05 -8.85 -4.27
N LYS A 117 7.54 -7.83 -3.56
CA LYS A 117 8.97 -7.67 -3.28
C LYS A 117 9.17 -6.89 -2.00
N LEU A 118 10.13 -7.34 -1.19
CA LEU A 118 10.66 -6.59 -0.06
C LEU A 118 12.19 -6.66 -0.15
N ASP A 119 12.82 -5.52 -0.39
CA ASP A 119 14.26 -5.32 -0.19
C ASP A 119 14.47 -4.42 1.04
N ALA A 120 15.71 -3.96 1.27
CA ALA A 120 16.04 -3.12 2.41
C ALA A 120 15.08 -1.91 2.54
N ASP A 121 15.14 -0.97 1.61
CA ASP A 121 14.37 0.28 1.64
C ASP A 121 13.16 0.28 0.69
N LEU A 122 12.82 -0.87 0.08
CA LEU A 122 11.85 -0.97 -1.00
C LEU A 122 10.81 -2.05 -0.74
N MET A 123 9.53 -1.67 -0.82
CA MET A 123 8.41 -2.61 -0.82
C MET A 123 7.57 -2.43 -2.08
N ARG A 124 7.32 -3.53 -2.80
CA ARG A 124 6.44 -3.55 -3.97
C ARG A 124 5.18 -4.35 -3.66
N LEU A 125 4.04 -3.71 -3.85
CA LEU A 125 2.72 -4.26 -3.62
C LEU A 125 1.94 -4.32 -4.94
N ALA A 126 1.05 -5.30 -5.06
CA ALA A 126 0.02 -5.35 -6.09
C ALA A 126 -1.36 -5.37 -5.43
N ILE A 127 -2.09 -4.26 -5.57
CA ILE A 127 -3.45 -4.13 -5.04
C ILE A 127 -4.42 -4.64 -6.09
N SER A 128 -5.19 -5.68 -5.76
CA SER A 128 -6.21 -6.25 -6.63
C SER A 128 -7.57 -5.70 -6.23
N PHE A 129 -8.27 -5.10 -7.19
CA PHE A 129 -9.63 -4.60 -7.04
C PHE A 129 -10.61 -5.62 -7.66
N ASN A 130 -11.69 -5.91 -6.95
CA ASN A 130 -12.73 -6.82 -7.37
C ASN A 130 -13.66 -6.17 -8.42
N ARG A 131 -14.27 -6.99 -9.27
CA ARG A 131 -15.36 -6.62 -10.20
C ARG A 131 -16.66 -6.22 -9.51
N LYS A 132 -16.79 -6.52 -8.22
CA LYS A 132 -17.90 -6.07 -7.39
C LYS A 132 -17.56 -4.82 -6.57
N ASP A 133 -16.31 -4.34 -6.63
CA ASP A 133 -15.99 -3.07 -5.98
C ASP A 133 -16.75 -1.96 -6.69
N GLU A 134 -17.26 -1.01 -5.92
CA GLU A 134 -18.07 0.06 -6.46
C GLU A 134 -17.25 0.96 -7.39
N VAL A 135 -17.91 1.46 -8.44
CA VAL A 135 -17.31 2.40 -9.38
C VAL A 135 -17.28 3.76 -8.70
N GLY A 136 -16.12 4.41 -8.70
CA GLY A 136 -15.98 5.69 -8.00
C GLY A 136 -14.58 6.25 -8.03
N VAL A 137 -14.44 7.42 -7.41
CA VAL A 137 -13.15 8.05 -7.13
C VAL A 137 -12.77 7.75 -5.69
N TYR A 138 -11.56 7.27 -5.52
CA TYR A 138 -11.02 6.80 -4.26
C TYR A 138 -9.69 7.51 -3.95
N ARG A 139 -9.40 7.52 -2.65
CA ARG A 139 -8.12 7.88 -2.03
C ARG A 139 -7.54 6.62 -1.42
N LEU A 140 -6.29 6.31 -1.75
CA LEU A 140 -5.53 5.29 -1.04
C LEU A 140 -4.78 5.96 0.11
N ARG A 141 -5.14 5.60 1.33
CA ARG A 141 -4.40 5.91 2.55
C ARG A 141 -3.41 4.79 2.84
N ILE A 142 -2.15 5.17 2.99
CA ILE A 142 -1.04 4.31 3.38
C ILE A 142 -0.58 4.80 4.73
N ALA A 143 -0.65 3.96 5.74
CA ALA A 143 -0.31 4.36 7.09
C ALA A 143 0.83 3.50 7.61
N THR A 144 1.90 4.13 8.10
CA THR A 144 3.01 3.45 8.74
C THR A 144 2.97 3.69 10.24
N SER A 145 3.26 2.67 11.02
CA SER A 145 3.34 2.79 12.48
C SER A 145 4.41 1.86 13.04
N HIS A 146 4.72 2.02 14.33
CA HIS A 146 5.69 1.19 15.03
C HIS A 146 4.98 0.34 16.11
N LYS A 147 5.21 -0.98 16.14
CA LYS A 147 4.51 -1.94 17.00
C LYS A 147 4.53 -1.58 18.49
N ASN A 148 5.60 -0.93 18.95
CA ASN A 148 5.78 -0.53 20.35
C ASN A 148 5.42 0.94 20.63
N ASP A 149 4.92 1.68 19.64
CA ASP A 149 4.50 3.06 19.83
C ASP A 149 2.98 3.16 19.74
N ALA A 150 2.33 3.30 20.89
CA ALA A 150 0.88 3.21 21.02
C ALA A 150 0.11 4.42 20.46
N GLY A 151 0.79 5.36 19.81
CA GLY A 151 0.17 6.58 19.26
C GLY A 151 0.83 7.12 18.00
N GLY A 152 2.07 6.73 17.69
CA GLY A 152 2.77 7.13 16.47
C GLY A 152 2.22 6.41 15.23
N GLN A 153 1.60 7.18 14.34
CA GLN A 153 1.27 6.77 12.98
C GLN A 153 1.58 7.91 12.03
N VAL A 154 2.14 7.58 10.86
CA VAL A 154 2.34 8.52 9.77
C VAL A 154 1.46 8.11 8.60
N ASP A 155 0.59 9.03 8.18
CA ASP A 155 -0.34 8.82 7.09
C ASP A 155 0.13 9.47 5.80
N TYR A 156 -0.05 8.73 4.72
CA TYR A 156 0.27 9.14 3.37
C TYR A 156 -0.93 8.90 2.47
N PHE A 157 -1.22 9.84 1.58
CA PHE A 157 -2.41 9.78 0.74
C PHE A 157 -2.05 9.82 -0.74
N VAL A 158 -2.75 8.99 -1.51
CA VAL A 158 -2.78 9.01 -2.96
C VAL A 158 -4.22 9.24 -3.39
N ASP A 159 -4.49 10.44 -3.89
CA ASP A 159 -5.80 10.85 -4.39
C ASP A 159 -6.04 10.44 -5.85
N ASN A 160 -7.28 10.59 -6.30
CA ASN A 160 -7.70 10.44 -7.70
C ASN A 160 -7.49 9.03 -8.28
N ILE A 161 -7.75 8.00 -7.48
CA ILE A 161 -7.82 6.61 -7.94
C ILE A 161 -9.24 6.33 -8.42
N THR A 162 -9.45 6.24 -9.72
CA THR A 162 -10.77 5.98 -10.30
C THR A 162 -10.91 4.49 -10.65
N ILE A 163 -11.84 3.81 -9.99
CA ILE A 163 -12.24 2.44 -10.36
C ILE A 163 -13.34 2.53 -11.40
N LEU A 164 -13.13 1.89 -12.55
CA LEU A 164 -14.04 1.86 -13.69
C LEU A 164 -14.61 0.44 -13.86
N GLN A 165 -15.91 0.36 -14.15
CA GLN A 165 -16.55 -0.89 -14.57
C GLN A 165 -16.00 -1.29 -15.95
N GLU A 166 -15.62 -2.57 -16.11
CA GLU A 166 -15.36 -3.16 -17.44
C GLU A 166 -16.67 -3.52 -18.14
#